data_AF-A0A0J1DDV1-F1
#
_entry.id   AF-A0A0J1DDV1-F1
#
_cell.length_a   1.000
_cell.length_b   1.000
_cell.length_c   1.000
_cell.angle_alpha   90.00
_cell.angle_beta   90.00
_cell.angle_gamma   90.00
#
_symmetry.space_group_name_H-M   'P 1'
#
loop_
_entity.id
_entity.type
_entity.pdbx_description
1 polymer ?
#
loop_
_entity_poly.entity_id
_entity_poly.type
_entity_poly.pdbx_seq_one_letter_code
_entity_poly.pdbx_strand_id
1 'polypeptide(L)' 'MLSIALKGASQDLREKVFKNMSQRAAEMMREDLESKGPVRLSEVESQQKQILQIVRRLADEGQIVLGGKGEDSFV' A
#
# COMPACT_ATOMS: atom_id res chain seq x y z
N MET A 1 -2.19 -6.44 6.88
CA MET A 1 -0.72 -6.34 6.83
C MET A 1 -0.27 -5.72 5.52
N LEU A 2 0.52 -4.66 5.62
CA LEU A 2 1.03 -3.92 4.45
C LEU A 2 1.93 -4.77 3.56
N SER A 3 2.78 -5.62 4.12
CA SER A 3 3.65 -6.51 3.35
C SER A 3 2.89 -7.42 2.39
N ILE A 4 1.78 -8.04 2.82
CA ILE A 4 0.94 -8.84 1.93
C ILE A 4 0.34 -8.00 0.80
N ALA A 5 -0.16 -6.80 1.10
CA ALA A 5 -0.72 -5.90 0.08
C ALA A 5 0.32 -5.48 -0.98
N LEU A 6 1.58 -5.29 -0.57
CA LEU A 6 2.68 -4.89 -1.45
C LEU A 6 3.16 -6.02 -2.39
N LYS A 7 2.86 -7.30 -2.11
CA LYS A 7 3.24 -8.40 -3.02
C LYS A 7 2.62 -8.28 -4.42
N GLY A 8 1.43 -7.71 -4.53
CA GLY A 8 0.77 -7.41 -5.81
C GLY A 8 1.08 -6.04 -6.40
N ALA A 9 1.87 -5.21 -5.71
CA ALA A 9 2.19 -3.85 -6.16
C ALA A 9 3.35 -3.83 -7.18
N SER A 10 3.31 -2.87 -8.11
CA SER A 10 4.44 -2.57 -9.00
C SER A 10 5.66 -2.10 -8.21
N GLN A 11 6.85 -2.21 -8.81
CA GLN A 11 8.10 -1.79 -8.19
C GLN A 11 8.05 -0.30 -7.80
N ASP A 12 7.61 0.56 -8.71
CA ASP A 12 7.47 2.00 -8.48
C ASP A 12 6.56 2.32 -7.29
N LEU A 13 5.46 1.57 -7.13
CA LEU A 13 4.54 1.76 -6.01
C LEU A 13 5.17 1.31 -4.68
N ARG A 14 5.89 0.18 -4.67
CA ARG A 14 6.62 -0.28 -3.48
C ARG A 14 7.66 0.75 -3.06
N GLU A 15 8.44 1.26 -4.00
CA GLU A 15 9.45 2.29 -3.73
C GLU A 15 8.82 3.58 -3.21
N LYS A 16 7.69 3.99 -3.79
CA LYS A 16 6.92 5.15 -3.30
C LYS A 16 6.43 4.96 -1.86
N VAL A 17 6.12 3.74 -1.44
CA VAL A 17 5.78 3.43 -0.05
C VAL A 17 7.02 3.45 0.84
N PHE A 18 8.10 2.77 0.45
CA PHE A 18 9.33 2.68 1.25
C PHE A 18 10.00 4.02 1.50
N LYS A 19 9.99 4.94 0.52
CA LYS A 19 10.58 6.28 0.70
C LYS A 19 9.87 7.13 1.76
N ASN A 20 8.66 6.75 2.17
CA ASN A 20 7.88 7.42 3.22
C ASN A 20 7.96 6.67 4.56
N MET A 21 8.85 5.68 4.68
CA MET A 21 9.14 4.98 5.93
C MET A 21 10.50 5.42 6.48
N SER A 22 10.72 5.20 7.78
CA SER A 22 12.08 5.24 8.31
C SER A 22 12.92 4.12 7.68
N GLN A 23 14.23 4.33 7.55
CA GLN A 23 15.14 3.36 6.93
C GLN A 23 15.01 1.96 7.54
N ARG A 24 15.03 1.87 8.87
CA ARG A 24 14.85 0.61 9.60
C ARG A 24 13.52 -0.07 9.28
N ALA A 25 12.43 0.67 9.21
CA ALA A 25 11.11 0.10 8.92
C ALA A 25 11.02 -0.41 7.47
N ALA A 26 11.62 0.32 6.52
CA ALA A 26 11.70 -0.11 5.13
C ALA A 26 12.52 -1.41 4.97
N GLU A 27 13.67 -1.50 5.65
CA GLU A 27 14.51 -2.71 5.68
C GLU A 27 13.74 -3.91 6.23
N MET A 28 13.14 -3.78 7.43
CA MET A 28 12.32 -4.84 8.01
C MET A 28 11.14 -5.27 7.11
N MET A 29 10.55 -4.33 6.37
CA MET A 29 9.44 -4.65 5.47
C MET A 29 9.89 -5.38 4.20
N ARG A 30 11.10 -5.09 3.70
CA ARG A 30 11.68 -5.85 2.57
C ARG A 30 11.99 -7.28 3.00
N GLU A 31 12.57 -7.46 4.17
CA GLU A 31 12.82 -8.79 4.75
C GLU A 31 11.51 -9.59 4.95
N ASP A 32 10.44 -8.96 5.45
CA ASP A 32 9.12 -9.61 5.58
C ASP A 32 8.50 -9.97 4.21
N LEU A 33 8.77 -9.18 3.17
CA LEU A 33 8.32 -9.48 1.81
C LEU A 33 9.07 -10.67 1.19
N GLU A 34 10.39 -10.73 1.39
CA GLU A 34 11.27 -11.80 0.87
C GLU A 34 11.04 -13.13 1.61
N SER A 35 10.87 -13.07 2.93
CA SER A 35 10.62 -14.27 3.76
C SER A 35 9.23 -14.88 3.55
N LYS A 36 8.24 -14.07 3.13
CA LYS A 36 6.92 -14.59 2.79
C LYS A 36 6.99 -15.36 1.47
N GLY A 37 6.70 -16.66 1.54
CA GLY A 37 6.46 -17.51 0.36
C GLY A 37 5.24 -17.08 -0.48
N PRO A 38 4.80 -17.90 -1.44
CA PRO A 38 3.64 -17.59 -2.29
C PRO A 38 2.40 -17.23 -1.45
N VAL A 39 1.71 -16.16 -1.83
CA VAL A 39 0.48 -15.69 -1.18
C VAL A 39 -0.66 -15.73 -2.19
N ARG A 40 -1.87 -16.08 -1.75
CA ARG A 40 -3.05 -16.14 -2.61
C ARG A 40 -3.42 -14.72 -3.07
N LEU A 41 -3.78 -14.56 -4.34
CA LEU A 41 -4.21 -13.27 -4.90
C LEU A 41 -5.37 -12.65 -4.09
N SER A 42 -6.35 -13.46 -3.71
CA SER A 42 -7.50 -13.02 -2.89
C SER A 42 -7.10 -12.44 -1.53
N GLU A 43 -5.99 -12.91 -0.96
CA GLU A 43 -5.46 -12.38 0.29
C GLU A 43 -4.80 -11.02 0.07
N VAL A 44 -4.04 -10.87 -1.02
CA VAL A 44 -3.46 -9.59 -1.44
C VAL A 44 -4.56 -8.54 -1.64
N GLU A 45 -5.60 -8.88 -2.40
CA GLU A 45 -6.75 -7.99 -2.67
C GLU A 45 -7.49 -7.61 -1.38
N SER A 46 -7.69 -8.56 -0.46
CA SER A 46 -8.30 -8.29 0.85
C SER A 46 -7.50 -7.26 1.66
N GLN A 47 -6.16 -7.40 1.67
CA GLN A 47 -5.30 -6.44 2.38
C GLN A 47 -5.26 -5.07 1.69
N GLN A 48 -5.27 -5.04 0.36
CA GLN A 48 -5.39 -3.78 -0.39
C GLN A 48 -6.71 -3.07 -0.11
N LYS A 49 -7.82 -3.81 -0.04
CA LYS A 49 -9.14 -3.26 0.32
C LYS A 49 -9.15 -2.62 1.71
N GLN A 50 -8.50 -3.24 2.69
CA GLN A 50 -8.37 -2.66 4.03
C GLN A 50 -7.59 -1.33 4.01
N ILE A 51 -6.53 -1.24 3.20
CA ILE A 51 -5.78 0.00 3.02
C ILE A 51 -6.67 1.08 2.38
N LEU A 52 -7.43 0.74 1.34
CA LEU A 52 -8.35 1.69 0.69
C LEU A 52 -9.45 2.20 1.65
N GLN A 53 -9.94 1.35 2.56
CA GLN A 53 -10.88 1.77 3.60
C GLN A 53 -10.25 2.82 4.54
N ILE A 54 -9.00 2.64 4.93
CA ILE A 54 -8.27 3.61 5.75
C ILE A 54 -8.08 4.92 4.97
N VAL A 55 -7.64 4.84 3.72
CA VAL A 55 -7.46 6.00 2.83
C VAL A 55 -8.76 6.79 2.69
N ARG A 56 -9.89 6.11 2.43
CA ARG A 56 -11.20 6.78 2.32
C ARG A 56 -11.61 7.44 3.63
N ARG A 57 -11.44 6.77 4.78
CA ARG A 57 -11.73 7.37 6.09
C ARG A 57 -10.88 8.62 6.33
N LEU A 58 -9.58 8.59 6.04
CA LEU A 58 -8.71 9.75 6.18
C LEU A 58 -9.12 10.91 5.27
N ALA A 59 -9.66 10.62 4.09
CA ALA A 59 -10.18 11.63 3.18
C ALA A 59 -11.50 12.24 3.69
N ASP A 60 -12.41 11.40 4.21
CA ASP A 60 -13.66 11.83 4.82
C ASP A 60 -13.41 12.69 6.07
N GLU A 61 -12.32 12.42 6.81
CA GLU A 61 -11.84 13.23 7.93
C GLU A 61 -11.07 14.50 7.50
N GLY A 62 -10.83 14.69 6.19
CA GLY A 62 -10.08 15.82 5.65
C GLY A 62 -8.57 15.79 5.92
N GLN A 63 -8.03 14.67 6.41
CA GLN A 63 -6.58 14.52 6.68
C GLN A 63 -5.77 14.35 5.40
N ILE A 64 -6.38 13.80 4.35
CA ILE A 64 -5.78 13.66 3.03
C ILE A 64 -6.76 14.13 1.96
N VAL A 65 -6.23 14.59 0.83
CA VAL A 65 -7.04 14.90 -0.35
C VAL A 65 -6.84 13.81 -1.39
N LEU A 66 -7.94 13.20 -1.82
CA LEU A 66 -7.94 12.25 -2.93
C LEU A 66 -8.14 13.03 -4.22
N GLY A 67 -7.12 13.02 -5.09
CA GLY A 67 -7.13 13.77 -6.34
C GLY A 67 -6.50 15.17 -6.18
N GLY A 68 -5.33 15.35 -6.79
CA GLY A 68 -4.58 16.59 -6.75
C GLY A 68 -3.46 16.57 -7.79
N LYS A 69 -3.73 17.20 -8.94
CA LYS A 69 -2.99 17.21 -10.22
C LYS A 69 -3.23 16.01 -11.14
N GLY A 70 -4.15 16.21 -12.09
CA GLY A 70 -4.32 15.38 -13.28
C GLY A 70 -5.24 14.20 -13.04
N GLU A 71 -6.20 14.05 -13.93
CA GLU A 71 -7.24 13.02 -14.03
C GLU A 71 -6.80 11.62 -13.54
N ASP A 72 -7.61 11.02 -12.69
CA ASP A 72 -8.26 9.74 -13.01
C ASP A 72 -9.34 9.44 -11.97
N SER A 73 -10.58 9.58 -12.45
CA SER A 73 -11.77 9.11 -11.77
C SER A 73 -11.71 7.59 -11.71
N PHE A 74 -11.58 7.02 -10.51
CA PHE A 74 -11.93 5.61 -10.32
C PHE A 74 -13.45 5.48 -10.42
N VAL A 75 -13.93 5.15 -11.62
CA VAL A 75 -15.20 4.45 -11.89
C VAL A 75 -14.85 3.09 -12.46
#